data_AF-A0A9Q9MDM5-F1
#
_entry.id   AF-A0A9Q9MDM5-F1
#
_cell.length_a   1.000
_cell.length_b   1.000
_cell.length_c   1.000
_cell.angle_alpha   90.00
_cell.angle_beta   90.00
_cell.angle_gamma   90.00
#
_symmetry.space_group_name_H-M   'P 1'
#
loop_
_entity.id
_entity.type
_entity.pdbx_description
1 polymer ?
#
loop_
_entity_poly.entity_id
_entity_poly.type
_entity_poly.pdbx_seq_one_letter_code
_entity_poly.pdbx_strand_id
1 'polypeptide(L)'
;MAKEIRADPAALSDLADASLAAAERLGDQFRGGYRHLPLPASTFGTLGGGAALHGTCGLVLTDAQNAITTLVAVLEGDADRLLRTAFAYHAADRHADLRMGDSRGASA
;
A
#
# COMPACT_ATOMS: atom_id res chain seq x y z
N MET A 1 31.10 1.92 -19.33
CA MET A 1 30.30 0.81 -18.75
C MET A 1 29.33 1.42 -17.75
N ALA A 2 28.02 1.30 -17.97
CA ALA A 2 27.04 1.75 -16.99
C ALA A 2 27.11 0.81 -15.77
N LYS A 3 27.21 1.37 -14.57
CA LYS A 3 27.12 0.61 -13.32
C LYS A 3 25.73 -0.02 -13.27
N GLU A 4 25.65 -1.34 -13.35
CA GLU A 4 24.39 -2.05 -13.20
C GLU A 4 23.88 -1.82 -11.77
N ILE A 5 22.74 -1.13 -11.65
CA ILE A 5 22.07 -0.91 -10.37
C ILE A 5 21.11 -2.07 -10.19
N ARG A 6 21.49 -3.01 -9.32
CA ARG A 6 20.67 -4.16 -8.97
C ARG A 6 19.91 -3.86 -7.68
N ALA A 7 18.58 -4.00 -7.70
CA ALA A 7 17.79 -3.94 -6.48
C ALA A 7 17.98 -5.23 -5.68
N ASP A 8 18.14 -5.11 -4.35
CA ASP A 8 18.23 -6.25 -3.44
C ASP A 8 16.83 -6.86 -3.25
N PRO A 9 16.60 -8.14 -3.65
CA PRO A 9 15.31 -8.78 -3.50
C PRO A 9 14.80 -8.85 -2.06
N ALA A 10 15.70 -9.02 -1.09
CA ALA A 10 15.31 -9.06 0.33
C ALA A 10 14.78 -7.70 0.78
N ALA A 11 15.50 -6.62 0.45
CA ALA A 11 15.07 -5.26 0.76
C ALA A 11 13.75 -4.89 0.05
N LEU A 12 13.50 -5.39 -1.16
CA LEU A 12 12.22 -5.21 -1.86
C LEU A 12 11.06 -5.94 -1.14
N SER A 13 11.30 -7.16 -0.65
CA SER A 13 10.32 -7.89 0.15
C SER A 13 10.02 -7.20 1.48
N ASP A 14 11.06 -6.74 2.19
CA ASP A 14 10.87 -5.99 3.45
C ASP A 14 10.06 -4.71 3.24
N LEU A 15 10.30 -4.00 2.13
CA LEU A 15 9.52 -2.81 1.79
C LEU A 15 8.07 -3.14 1.42
N ALA A 16 7.83 -4.27 0.76
CA ALA A 16 6.48 -4.74 0.46
C ALA A 16 5.70 -5.04 1.75
N ASP A 17 6.33 -5.76 2.69
CA ASP A 17 5.73 -6.06 4.00
C ASP A 17 5.45 -4.78 4.80
N ALA A 18 6.37 -3.81 4.79
CA ALA A 18 6.16 -2.51 5.41
C ALA A 18 4.97 -1.74 4.79
N SER A 19 4.78 -1.87 3.48
CA SER A 19 3.69 -1.23 2.73
C SER A 19 2.34 -1.86 3.07
N LEU A 20 2.27 -3.20 3.14
CA LEU A 20 1.08 -3.92 3.61
C LEU A 20 0.73 -3.56 5.05
N ALA A 21 1.72 -3.59 5.95
CA ALA A 21 1.50 -3.21 7.35
C ALA A 21 1.06 -1.75 7.51
N ALA A 22 1.48 -0.85 6.61
CA ALA A 22 0.98 0.53 6.59
C ALA A 22 -0.48 0.58 6.09
N ALA A 23 -0.83 -0.18 5.06
CA ALA A 23 -2.19 -0.28 4.52
C ALA A 23 -3.17 -0.78 5.59
N GLU A 24 -2.82 -1.86 6.28
CA GLU A 24 -3.60 -2.45 7.38
C GLU A 24 -3.81 -1.43 8.51
N ARG A 25 -2.72 -0.82 9.00
CA ARG A 25 -2.79 0.19 10.07
C ARG A 25 -3.67 1.37 9.69
N LEU A 26 -3.55 1.87 8.46
CA LEU A 26 -4.35 3.00 7.99
C LEU A 26 -5.83 2.62 7.91
N GLY A 27 -6.15 1.47 7.32
CA GLY A 27 -7.51 0.96 7.19
C GLY A 27 -8.18 0.72 8.55
N ASP A 28 -7.47 0.10 9.49
CA ASP A 28 -7.99 -0.23 10.82
C ASP A 28 -8.18 1.01 11.69
N GLN A 29 -7.21 1.92 11.72
CA GLN A 29 -7.33 3.17 12.48
C GLN A 29 -8.48 4.02 11.94
N PHE A 30 -8.59 4.10 10.62
CA PHE A 30 -9.67 4.85 10.00
C PHE A 30 -11.02 4.22 10.31
N ARG A 31 -11.22 2.91 10.13
CA ARG A 31 -12.48 2.23 10.48
C ARG A 31 -12.83 2.36 11.97
N GLY A 32 -11.82 2.28 12.83
CA GLY A 32 -11.97 2.41 14.29
C GLY A 32 -12.42 3.80 14.74
N GLY A 33 -11.93 4.85 14.07
CA GLY A 33 -12.28 6.25 14.32
C GLY A 33 -13.54 6.71 13.58
N TYR A 34 -13.73 6.27 12.34
CA TYR A 34 -14.79 6.72 11.43
C TYR A 34 -16.18 6.55 12.02
N ARG A 35 -16.43 5.44 12.73
CA ARG A 35 -17.70 5.18 13.42
C ARG A 35 -18.13 6.27 14.42
N HIS A 36 -17.18 7.09 14.90
CA HIS A 36 -17.41 8.14 15.89
C HIS A 36 -17.49 9.55 15.28
N LEU A 37 -17.23 9.68 13.97
CA LEU A 37 -17.19 10.99 13.30
C LEU A 37 -18.56 11.54 12.87
N PRO A 38 -19.56 10.73 12.47
CA PRO A 38 -20.87 11.24 12.13
C PRO A 38 -21.52 11.95 13.31
N LEU A 39 -21.79 13.25 13.16
CA LEU A 39 -22.54 14.04 14.13
C LEU A 39 -24.03 14.01 13.78
N PRO A 40 -24.93 13.74 14.75
CA PRO A 40 -26.36 13.79 14.48
C PRO A 40 -26.80 15.22 14.12
N ALA A 41 -27.79 15.35 13.24
CA ALA A 41 -28.32 16.64 12.80
C ALA A 41 -28.75 17.56 13.96
N SER A 42 -29.22 16.96 15.06
CA SER A 42 -29.58 17.67 16.29
C SER A 42 -28.42 18.43 16.95
N THR A 43 -27.16 18.02 16.71
CA THR A 43 -25.95 18.70 17.20
C THR A 43 -25.85 20.12 16.66
N PHE A 44 -26.37 20.36 15.45
CA PHE A 44 -26.35 21.66 14.81
C PHE A 44 -27.51 22.56 15.28
N GLY A 45 -28.45 22.02 16.05
CA GLY A 45 -29.52 22.77 16.72
C GLY A 45 -30.31 23.69 15.78
N THR A 46 -30.60 24.90 16.26
CA THR A 46 -31.29 25.97 15.52
C THR A 46 -30.34 26.94 14.83
N LEU A 47 -29.06 26.56 14.64
CA LEU A 47 -28.12 27.42 13.93
C LEU A 47 -28.68 27.75 12.54
N GLY A 48 -28.66 29.04 12.18
CA GLY A 48 -28.94 29.46 10.81
C GLY A 48 -27.97 28.75 9.87
N GLY A 49 -28.49 27.88 9.00
CA GLY A 49 -27.67 27.04 8.11
C GLY A 49 -27.21 25.69 8.69
N GLY A 50 -27.71 25.25 9.85
CA GLY A 50 -27.33 23.97 10.48
C GLY A 50 -27.52 22.75 9.57
N ALA A 51 -28.55 22.74 8.73
CA ALA A 51 -28.77 21.69 7.73
C ALA A 51 -27.67 21.66 6.65
N ALA A 52 -27.24 22.83 6.16
CA ALA A 52 -26.14 22.93 5.21
C ALA A 52 -24.83 22.47 5.84
N LEU A 53 -24.55 22.89 7.08
CA LEU A 53 -23.35 22.47 7.80
C LEU A 53 -23.32 20.96 8.06
N HIS A 54 -24.45 20.37 8.48
CA HIS A 54 -24.57 18.91 8.63
C HIS A 54 -24.32 18.17 7.30
N GLY A 55 -24.89 18.68 6.19
CA GLY A 55 -24.64 18.15 4.85
C GLY A 55 -23.17 18.22 4.45
N THR A 56 -22.51 19.36 4.69
CA THR A 56 -21.06 19.51 4.44
C THR A 56 -20.23 18.56 5.29
N CYS A 57 -20.57 18.34 6.57
CA CYS A 57 -19.91 17.33 7.39
C CYS A 57 -20.03 15.93 6.76
N GLY A 58 -21.22 15.55 6.27
CA GLY A 58 -21.42 14.27 5.60
C GLY A 58 -20.57 14.10 4.32
N LEU A 59 -20.45 15.17 3.52
CA LEU A 59 -19.61 15.18 2.32
C LEU A 59 -18.13 15.00 2.69
N VAL A 60 -17.62 15.75 3.65
CA VAL A 60 -16.23 15.64 4.12
C VAL A 60 -15.93 14.22 4.62
N LEU A 61 -16.86 13.60 5.35
CA LEU A 61 -16.69 12.21 5.80
C LEU A 61 -16.68 11.21 4.64
N THR A 62 -17.49 11.44 3.61
CA THR A 62 -17.50 10.60 2.40
C THR A 62 -16.18 10.72 1.63
N ASP A 63 -15.70 11.95 1.44
CA ASP A 63 -14.43 12.21 0.75
C ASP A 63 -13.24 11.64 1.54
N ALA A 64 -13.25 11.77 2.87
CA ALA A 64 -12.24 11.15 3.72
C ALA A 64 -12.22 9.62 3.57
N GLN A 65 -13.40 8.97 3.55
CA GLN A 65 -13.51 7.52 3.33
C GLN A 65 -12.93 7.12 1.97
N ASN A 66 -13.25 7.86 0.92
CA ASN A 66 -12.74 7.58 -0.43
C ASN A 66 -11.23 7.77 -0.52
N ALA A 67 -10.69 8.85 0.06
CA ALA A 67 -9.26 9.13 0.06
C ALA A 67 -8.48 8.04 0.79
N ILE A 68 -8.93 7.63 1.96
CA ILE A 68 -8.27 6.56 2.73
C ILE A 68 -8.35 5.22 2.01
N THR A 69 -9.51 4.86 1.44
CA THR A 69 -9.66 3.62 0.66
C THR A 69 -8.70 3.60 -0.54
N THR A 70 -8.52 4.74 -1.19
CA THR A 70 -7.57 4.88 -2.30
C THR A 70 -6.13 4.71 -1.84
N LEU A 71 -5.74 5.31 -0.72
CA LEU A 71 -4.39 5.18 -0.16
C LEU A 71 -4.07 3.74 0.24
N VAL A 72 -5.01 3.02 0.85
CA VAL A 72 -4.87 1.59 1.18
C VAL A 72 -4.62 0.79 -0.10
N ALA A 73 -5.44 0.99 -1.14
CA ALA A 73 -5.29 0.27 -2.40
C ALA A 73 -3.96 0.56 -3.11
N VAL A 74 -3.43 1.79 -3.01
CA VAL A 74 -2.11 2.15 -3.54
C VAL A 74 -1.01 1.37 -2.80
N LEU A 75 -1.04 1.34 -1.47
CA LEU A 75 -0.04 0.63 -0.66
C LEU A 75 -0.05 -0.88 -0.93
N GLU A 76 -1.23 -1.48 -1.05
CA GLU A 76 -1.39 -2.89 -1.42
C GLU A 76 -0.86 -3.16 -2.84
N GLY A 77 -1.16 -2.27 -3.79
CA GLY A 77 -0.68 -2.36 -5.16
C GLY A 77 0.84 -2.21 -5.27
N ASP A 78 1.43 -1.32 -4.47
CA ASP A 78 2.89 -1.15 -4.43
C ASP A 78 3.57 -2.37 -3.81
N ALA A 79 3.00 -2.97 -2.76
CA ALA A 79 3.49 -4.22 -2.20
C ALA A 79 3.50 -5.37 -3.23
N ASP A 80 2.40 -5.55 -3.99
CA ASP A 80 2.33 -6.55 -5.06
C ASP A 80 3.40 -6.31 -6.14
N ARG A 81 3.64 -5.06 -6.55
CA ARG A 81 4.68 -4.71 -7.52
C ARG A 81 6.09 -5.00 -7.00
N LEU A 82 6.35 -4.68 -5.74
CA LEU A 82 7.64 -4.92 -5.09
C LEU A 82 7.92 -6.43 -5.00
N LEU A 83 6.94 -7.23 -4.57
CA LEU A 83 7.06 -8.69 -4.51
C LEU A 83 7.30 -9.32 -5.89
N ARG A 84 6.56 -8.89 -6.92
CA ARG A 84 6.79 -9.35 -8.31
C ARG A 84 8.22 -9.07 -8.76
N THR A 85 8.74 -7.89 -8.42
CA THR A 85 10.11 -7.51 -8.77
C THR A 85 11.14 -8.35 -8.02
N ALA A 86 10.95 -8.57 -6.71
CA ALA A 86 11.81 -9.44 -5.90
C ALA A 86 11.84 -10.88 -6.46
N PHE A 87 10.68 -11.44 -6.81
CA PHE A 87 10.60 -12.77 -7.42
C PHE A 87 11.28 -12.85 -8.79
N ALA A 88 11.16 -11.81 -9.62
CA ALA A 88 11.83 -11.75 -10.91
C ALA A 88 13.37 -11.80 -10.75
N TYR A 89 13.91 -11.04 -9.79
CA TYR A 89 15.35 -11.10 -9.49
C TYR A 89 15.78 -12.45 -8.95
N HIS A 90 15.01 -13.05 -8.04
CA HIS A 90 15.32 -14.37 -7.50
C HIS A 90 15.29 -15.46 -8.58
N ALA A 91 14.35 -15.38 -9.52
CA ALA A 91 14.31 -16.28 -10.68
C ALA A 91 15.54 -16.08 -11.59
N ALA A 92 15.90 -14.83 -11.88
CA ALA A 92 17.07 -14.51 -12.68
C ALA A 92 18.37 -15.06 -12.07
N ASP A 93 18.54 -14.94 -10.76
CA ASP A 93 19.71 -15.49 -10.04
C ASP A 93 19.78 -17.01 -10.15
N ARG A 94 18.67 -17.70 -9.88
CA ARG A 94 18.64 -19.17 -10.01
C ARG A 94 18.96 -19.61 -11.44
N HIS A 95 18.48 -18.90 -12.45
CA HIS A 95 18.82 -19.20 -13.84
C HIS A 95 20.30 -18.96 -14.16
N ALA A 96 20.92 -17.92 -13.58
CA ALA A 96 22.35 -17.67 -13.73
C ALA A 96 23.19 -18.76 -13.06
N ASP A 97 22.83 -19.18 -11.84
CA ASP A 97 23.50 -20.24 -11.10
C ASP A 97 23.47 -21.58 -11.84
N LEU A 98 22.32 -21.93 -12.41
CA LEU A 98 22.17 -23.15 -13.23
C LEU A 98 23.10 -23.13 -14.45
N ARG A 99 23.19 -22.00 -15.17
CA ARG A 99 24.10 -21.87 -16.33
C ARG A 99 25.58 -21.92 -15.93
N MET A 100 25.92 -21.34 -14.78
CA MET A 100 27.29 -21.37 -14.25
C MET A 100 27.69 -22.76 -13.71
N GLY A 101 26.74 -23.52 -13.17
CA GLY A 101 26.95 -24.92 -12.78
C GLY A 101 27.21 -25.83 -13.98
N ASP A 102 26.42 -25.68 -15.05
CA ASP A 102 26.51 -26.50 -16.26
C ASP A 102 27.83 -26.27 -17.02
N SER A 103 28.29 -25.01 -17.07
CA SER A 103 29.58 -24.66 -17.69
C SER A 103 30.81 -25.13 -16.89
N ARG A 104 30.70 -25.32 -15.58
CA ARG A 104 31.79 -25.90 -14.75
C ARG A 104 31.84 -27.43 -14.82
N GLY A 105 30.71 -28.09 -15.06
CA GLY A 105 30.65 -29.55 -15.26
C GLY A 105 31.21 -30.00 -16.63
N ALA A 106 31.17 -29.14 -17.64
CA ALA A 106 31.63 -29.45 -19.00
C ALA A 106 33.16 -29.30 -19.24
N SER A 107 33.94 -28.96 -18.21
CA SER A 107 35.41 -28.80 -18.28
C SER A 107 36.20 -29.83 -17.45
N ALA A 108 35.57 -30.93 -17.03
CA ALA A 108 36.20 -32.07 -16.34
C ALA A 108 36.05 -33.34 -17.17
#